data_AF-I6CHG0-F1
#
_entry.id   AF-I6CHG0-F1
#
_cell.length_a   1.000
_cell.length_b   1.000
_cell.length_c   1.000
_cell.angle_alpha   90.00
_cell.angle_beta   90.00
_cell.angle_gamma   90.00
#
_symmetry.space_group_name_H-M   'P 1'
#
loop_
_entity.id
_entity.type
_entity.pdbx_description
1 polymer ?
#
loop_
_entity_poly.entity_id
_entity_poly.type
_entity_poly.pdbx_seq_one_letter_code
_entity_poly.pdbx_strand_id
1 'polypeptide(L)'
;MKVAYLIICISVLFFVFSCLLSIPPSYIEAAKEEGVTILSALSMLPNAPAWLSISGIIVAVVAMSKSFLGTYFGVIEGATEVVKTTLQQVGVKKSRAFNRALSIMLVSLITFIVCCINPNAISMIYAISGPLIAMILFIMPTLSTYLIPALKPWRSIGNLITLIVGILCVSVMFFS
;
A
#
# COMPACT_ATOMS: atom_id res chain seq x y z
N MET A 1 -8.05 -13.96 -16.58
CA MET A 1 -6.98 -13.16 -15.92
C MET A 1 -6.59 -11.92 -16.73
N LYS A 2 -6.06 -12.04 -17.96
CA LYS A 2 -5.59 -10.88 -18.75
C LYS A 2 -6.64 -9.77 -18.97
N VAL A 3 -7.89 -10.14 -19.27
CA VAL A 3 -9.00 -9.18 -19.47
C VAL A 3 -9.32 -8.41 -18.19
N ALA A 4 -9.29 -9.07 -17.02
CA ALA A 4 -9.56 -8.42 -15.75
C ALA A 4 -8.50 -7.36 -15.42
N TYR A 5 -7.21 -7.68 -15.61
CA TYR A 5 -6.13 -6.71 -15.42
C TYR A 5 -6.25 -5.53 -16.39
N LEU A 6 -6.61 -5.78 -17.64
CA LEU A 6 -6.80 -4.72 -18.63
C LEU A 6 -7.94 -3.77 -18.22
N ILE A 7 -9.09 -4.31 -17.80
CA ILE A 7 -10.23 -3.50 -17.33
C ILE A 7 -9.82 -2.68 -16.11
N ILE A 8 -9.14 -3.28 -15.12
CA ILE A 8 -8.68 -2.58 -13.92
C ILE A 8 -7.71 -1.46 -14.28
N CYS A 9 -6.72 -1.72 -15.14
CA CYS A 9 -5.76 -0.70 -15.56
C CYS A 9 -6.45 0.47 -16.27
N ILE A 10 -7.35 0.19 -17.21
CA ILE A 10 -8.08 1.24 -17.93
C ILE A 10 -8.94 2.05 -16.96
N SER A 11 -9.69 1.40 -16.06
CA SER A 11 -10.57 2.12 -15.13
C SER A 11 -9.78 3.00 -14.18
N VAL A 12 -8.65 2.50 -13.65
CA VAL A 12 -7.81 3.26 -12.71
C VAL A 12 -7.14 4.43 -13.43
N LEU A 13 -6.53 4.20 -14.59
CA LEU A 13 -5.87 5.27 -15.35
C LEU A 13 -6.87 6.34 -15.79
N PHE A 14 -8.02 5.94 -16.31
CA PHE A 14 -9.09 6.87 -16.68
C PHE A 14 -9.52 7.73 -15.49
N PHE A 15 -9.71 7.12 -14.31
CA PHE A 15 -10.05 7.85 -13.10
C PHE A 15 -8.96 8.84 -12.68
N VAL A 16 -7.69 8.42 -12.65
CA VAL A 16 -6.57 9.29 -12.28
C VAL A 16 -6.43 10.48 -13.24
N PHE A 17 -6.47 10.24 -14.55
CA PHE A 17 -6.40 11.32 -15.54
C PHE A 17 -7.60 12.26 -15.45
N SER A 18 -8.80 11.73 -15.22
CA SER A 18 -10.01 12.55 -15.01
C SER A 18 -9.87 13.47 -13.80
N CYS A 19 -9.39 12.96 -12.66
CA CYS A 19 -9.11 13.78 -11.48
C CYS A 19 -8.04 14.83 -11.73
N LEU A 20 -6.94 14.47 -12.40
CA LEU A 20 -5.85 15.40 -12.71
C LEU A 20 -6.30 16.56 -13.61
N LEU A 21 -7.17 16.28 -14.60
CA LEU A 21 -7.69 17.29 -15.52
C LEU A 21 -8.81 18.15 -14.89
N SER A 22 -9.50 17.63 -13.86
CA SER A 22 -10.64 18.31 -13.23
C SER A 22 -10.25 19.16 -12.02
N ILE A 23 -9.20 18.77 -11.29
CA ILE A 23 -8.81 19.43 -10.02
C ILE A 23 -7.61 20.37 -10.30
N PRO A 24 -7.70 21.66 -9.95
CA PRO A 24 -6.57 22.58 -10.10
C PRO A 24 -5.37 22.14 -9.23
N PRO A 25 -4.12 22.32 -9.70
CA PRO A 25 -2.91 21.83 -9.00
C PRO A 25 -2.80 22.29 -7.53
N SER A 26 -3.21 23.53 -7.22
CA SER A 26 -3.17 24.08 -5.86
C SER A 26 -4.02 23.27 -4.87
N TYR A 27 -5.15 22.70 -5.31
CA TYR A 27 -5.98 21.85 -4.46
C TYR A 27 -5.40 20.45 -4.28
N ILE A 28 -4.65 19.95 -5.26
CA ILE A 28 -3.93 18.67 -5.15
C ILE A 28 -2.80 18.80 -4.14
N GLU A 29 -2.06 19.92 -4.16
CA GLU A 29 -1.00 20.21 -3.19
C GLU A 29 -1.56 20.37 -1.78
N ALA A 30 -2.62 21.16 -1.60
CA ALA A 30 -3.28 21.29 -0.29
C ALA A 30 -3.79 19.94 0.24
N ALA A 31 -4.42 19.14 -0.62
CA ALA A 31 -4.87 17.80 -0.25
C ALA A 31 -3.70 16.87 0.12
N LYS A 32 -2.56 17.02 -0.56
CA LYS A 32 -1.33 16.28 -0.25
C LYS A 32 -0.79 16.67 1.13
N GLU A 33 -0.79 17.96 1.47
CA GLU A 33 -0.35 18.46 2.79
C GLU A 33 -1.27 17.99 3.92
N GLU A 34 -2.58 18.04 3.70
CA GLU A 34 -3.57 17.53 4.66
C GLU A 34 -3.59 16.00 4.75
N GLY A 35 -3.00 15.29 3.78
CA GLY A 35 -2.94 13.83 3.76
C GLY A 35 -4.29 13.18 3.44
N VAL A 36 -5.20 13.91 2.81
CA VAL A 36 -6.53 13.43 2.45
C VAL A 36 -6.55 12.73 1.10
N THR A 37 -7.57 11.91 0.86
CA THR A 37 -7.70 11.20 -0.42
C THR A 37 -8.06 12.15 -1.55
N ILE A 38 -7.74 11.79 -2.80
CA ILE A 38 -8.11 12.60 -3.97
C ILE A 38 -9.64 12.74 -4.12
N LEU A 39 -10.41 11.75 -3.67
CA LEU A 39 -11.88 11.80 -3.70
C LEU A 39 -12.41 12.80 -2.66
N SER A 40 -11.78 12.86 -1.48
CA SER A 40 -12.02 13.89 -0.47
C SER A 40 -11.66 15.28 -1.02
N ALA A 41 -10.51 15.39 -1.69
CA ALA A 41 -10.10 16.65 -2.33
C ALA A 41 -11.11 17.12 -3.39
N LEU A 42 -11.61 16.21 -4.23
CA LEU A 42 -12.65 16.49 -5.23
C LEU A 42 -13.95 16.97 -4.58
N SER A 43 -14.33 16.39 -3.44
CA SER A 43 -15.54 16.76 -2.69
C SER A 43 -15.47 18.15 -2.04
N MET A 44 -14.26 18.68 -1.84
CA MET A 44 -13.97 19.97 -1.19
C MET A 44 -13.78 21.14 -2.16
N LEU A 45 -13.86 20.90 -3.48
CA LEU A 45 -13.72 21.96 -4.47
C LEU A 45 -14.82 23.02 -4.33
N PRO A 46 -14.50 24.32 -4.49
CA PRO A 46 -15.53 25.34 -4.61
C PRO A 46 -16.33 25.08 -5.88
N ASN A 47 -17.65 24.93 -5.74
CA ASN A 47 -18.61 24.51 -6.78
C ASN A 47 -18.71 23.00 -7.04
N ALA A 48 -18.16 22.14 -6.17
CA ALA A 48 -18.52 20.73 -6.20
C ALA A 48 -20.05 20.58 -6.04
N PRO A 49 -20.73 19.83 -6.93
CA PRO A 49 -22.17 19.65 -6.79
C PRO A 49 -22.49 18.91 -5.48
N ALA A 50 -23.56 19.32 -4.79
CA ALA A 50 -23.84 18.86 -3.43
C ALA A 50 -23.89 17.33 -3.27
N TRP A 51 -24.36 16.61 -4.30
CA TRP A 51 -24.37 15.14 -4.30
C TRP A 51 -22.95 14.55 -4.26
N LEU A 52 -21.98 15.19 -4.93
CA LEU A 52 -20.58 14.75 -4.97
C LEU A 52 -19.88 15.03 -3.64
N SER A 53 -20.16 16.18 -3.02
CA SER A 53 -19.57 16.53 -1.73
C SER A 53 -19.95 15.52 -0.63
N ILE A 54 -21.20 15.06 -0.62
CA ILE A 54 -21.68 14.08 0.37
C ILE A 54 -21.23 12.66 -0.01
N SER A 55 -21.45 12.24 -1.25
CA SER A 55 -21.14 10.87 -1.69
C SER A 55 -19.64 10.59 -1.70
N GLY A 56 -18.81 11.58 -2.05
CA GLY A 56 -17.35 11.44 -2.08
C GLY A 56 -16.77 11.08 -0.71
N ILE A 57 -17.24 11.74 0.36
CA ILE A 57 -16.81 11.45 1.74
C ILE A 57 -17.26 10.06 2.16
N ILE A 58 -18.54 9.70 1.92
CA ILE A 58 -19.07 8.38 2.28
C ILE A 58 -18.30 7.27 1.56
N VAL A 59 -18.08 7.42 0.25
CA VAL A 59 -17.32 6.45 -0.55
C VAL A 59 -15.89 6.35 -0.06
N ALA A 60 -15.23 7.46 0.28
CA ALA A 60 -13.88 7.44 0.83
C ALA A 60 -13.80 6.66 2.16
N VAL A 61 -14.73 6.90 3.08
CA VAL A 61 -14.79 6.18 4.37
C VAL A 61 -15.04 4.68 4.16
N VAL A 62 -15.99 4.32 3.31
CA VAL A 62 -16.30 2.91 3.00
C VAL A 62 -15.12 2.22 2.32
N ALA A 63 -14.47 2.88 1.36
CA ALA A 63 -13.30 2.36 0.65
C ALA A 63 -12.13 2.13 1.61
N MET A 64 -11.84 3.10 2.47
CA MET A 64 -10.79 2.97 3.49
C MET A 64 -11.08 1.84 4.48
N SER A 65 -12.32 1.73 4.95
CA SER A 65 -12.73 0.65 5.87
C SER A 65 -12.58 -0.73 5.23
N LYS A 66 -12.99 -0.87 3.96
CA LYS A 66 -12.85 -2.13 3.21
C LYS A 66 -11.38 -2.48 2.98
N SER A 67 -10.56 -1.50 2.59
CA SER A 67 -9.12 -1.71 2.40
C SER A 67 -8.44 -2.10 3.71
N PHE A 68 -8.80 -1.45 4.81
CA PHE A 68 -8.29 -1.74 6.14
C PHE A 68 -8.55 -3.20 6.53
N LEU A 69 -9.78 -3.70 6.40
CA LEU A 69 -10.09 -5.08 6.78
C LEU A 69 -9.27 -6.10 5.97
N GLY A 70 -9.13 -5.89 4.66
CA GLY A 70 -8.34 -6.78 3.81
C GLY A 70 -6.86 -6.83 4.21
N THR A 71 -6.26 -5.66 4.44
CA THR A 71 -4.83 -5.58 4.82
C THR A 71 -4.61 -6.03 6.27
N TYR A 72 -5.52 -5.67 7.18
CA TYR A 72 -5.40 -5.96 8.61
C TYR A 72 -5.31 -7.45 8.89
N PHE A 73 -6.15 -8.27 8.26
CA PHE A 73 -6.06 -9.73 8.45
C PHE A 73 -4.72 -10.29 7.98
N GLY A 74 -4.21 -9.84 6.82
CA GLY A 74 -2.89 -10.24 6.32
C GLY A 74 -1.75 -9.81 7.26
N VAL A 75 -1.83 -8.61 7.81
CA VAL A 75 -0.84 -8.11 8.80
C VAL A 75 -0.88 -8.92 10.09
N ILE A 76 -2.06 -9.22 10.62
CA ILE A 76 -2.20 -10.02 11.85
C ILE A 76 -1.66 -11.45 11.65
N GLU A 77 -1.91 -12.07 10.49
CA GLU A 77 -1.37 -13.40 10.17
C GLU A 77 0.16 -13.37 10.09
N GLY A 78 0.73 -12.41 9.37
CA GLY A 78 2.18 -12.22 9.29
C GLY A 78 2.80 -11.96 10.66
N ALA A 79 2.21 -11.06 11.45
CA ALA A 79 2.66 -10.74 12.81
C ALA A 79 2.58 -11.97 13.73
N THR A 80 1.53 -12.79 13.61
CA THR A 80 1.37 -14.01 14.41
C THR A 80 2.50 -15.01 14.16
N GLU A 81 2.92 -15.18 12.90
CA GLU A 81 4.05 -16.06 12.59
C GLU A 81 5.39 -15.47 13.02
N VAL A 82 5.59 -14.14 12.92
CA VAL A 82 6.78 -13.46 13.47
C VAL A 82 6.87 -13.63 14.99
N VAL A 83 5.77 -13.35 15.71
CA VAL A 83 5.69 -13.49 17.17
C VAL A 83 5.94 -14.94 17.59
N LYS A 84 5.33 -15.90 16.89
CA LYS A 84 5.53 -17.33 17.14
C LYS A 84 6.98 -17.76 16.94
N THR A 85 7.61 -17.34 15.85
CA THR A 85 9.01 -17.68 15.55
C THR A 85 9.95 -17.06 16.58
N THR A 86 9.71 -15.80 16.96
CA THR A 86 10.51 -15.09 17.98
C THR A 86 10.38 -15.74 19.36
N LEU A 87 9.16 -16.08 19.79
CA LEU A 87 8.91 -16.77 21.06
C LEU A 87 9.56 -18.16 21.10
N GLN A 88 9.54 -18.89 19.98
CA GLN A 88 10.21 -20.18 19.86
C GLN A 88 11.73 -20.07 20.00
N GLN A 89 12.35 -19.02 19.43
CA GLN A 89 13.79 -18.77 19.59
C GLN A 89 14.17 -18.45 21.05
N VAL A 90 13.28 -17.82 21.81
CA VAL A 90 13.44 -17.54 23.25
C VAL A 90 13.06 -18.75 24.13
N GLY A 91 12.69 -19.89 23.52
CA GLY A 91 12.33 -21.12 24.24
C GLY A 91 10.90 -21.14 24.81
N VAL A 92 10.09 -20.12 24.53
CA VAL A 92 8.72 -19.98 25.03
C VAL A 92 7.73 -20.51 23.99
N LYS A 93 7.14 -21.68 24.26
CA LYS A 93 6.04 -22.22 23.43
C LYS A 93 4.69 -21.88 24.08
N LYS A 94 3.88 -21.08 23.40
CA LYS A 94 2.52 -20.72 23.83
C LYS A 94 1.49 -21.15 22.78
N SER A 95 0.22 -21.14 23.17
CA SER A 95 -0.89 -21.52 22.30
C SER A 95 -1.03 -20.57 21.10
N ARG A 96 -1.59 -21.06 19.99
CA ARG A 96 -1.87 -20.22 18.80
C ARG A 96 -2.76 -19.02 19.15
N ALA A 97 -3.73 -19.21 20.03
CA ALA A 97 -4.62 -18.15 20.49
C ALA A 97 -3.85 -17.04 21.22
N PHE A 98 -2.88 -17.39 22.07
CA PHE A 98 -2.03 -16.43 22.76
C PHE A 98 -1.17 -15.63 21.78
N ASN A 99 -0.50 -16.29 20.84
CA ASN A 99 0.35 -15.61 19.85
C ASN A 99 -0.45 -14.65 18.97
N ARG A 100 -1.68 -15.05 18.59
CA ARG A 100 -2.59 -14.20 17.81
C ARG A 100 -3.08 -13.01 18.63
N ALA A 101 -3.48 -13.21 19.88
CA ALA A 101 -3.90 -12.13 20.78
C ALA A 101 -2.77 -11.13 21.03
N LEU A 102 -1.55 -11.62 21.26
CA LEU A 102 -0.36 -10.78 21.41
C LEU A 102 -0.07 -9.98 20.13
N SER A 103 -0.19 -10.60 18.96
CA SER A 103 0.01 -9.92 17.67
C SER A 103 -1.03 -8.83 17.42
N ILE A 104 -2.31 -9.10 17.75
CA ILE A 104 -3.38 -8.10 17.68
C ILE A 104 -3.07 -6.93 18.61
N MET A 105 -2.65 -7.21 19.85
CA MET A 105 -2.29 -6.17 20.81
C MET A 105 -1.10 -5.33 20.34
N LEU A 106 -0.03 -5.96 19.84
CA LEU A 106 1.15 -5.27 19.32
C LEU A 106 0.82 -4.40 18.11
N VAL A 107 0.12 -4.94 17.11
CA VAL A 107 -0.25 -4.21 15.89
C VAL A 107 -1.20 -3.05 16.23
N SER A 108 -2.15 -3.27 17.13
CA SER A 108 -3.08 -2.21 17.59
C SER A 108 -2.34 -1.10 18.33
N LEU A 109 -1.39 -1.45 19.21
CA LEU A 109 -0.59 -0.48 19.96
C LEU A 109 0.29 0.35 19.03
N ILE A 110 0.98 -0.28 18.07
CA ILE A 110 1.80 0.41 17.07
C ILE A 110 0.92 1.36 16.24
N THR A 111 -0.23 0.88 15.77
CA THR A 111 -1.17 1.69 14.98
C THR A 111 -1.70 2.88 15.80
N PHE A 112 -1.99 2.68 17.08
CA PHE A 112 -2.44 3.73 17.98
C PHE A 112 -1.36 4.81 18.18
N ILE A 113 -0.11 4.40 18.42
CA ILE A 113 1.02 5.34 18.54
C ILE A 113 1.18 6.16 17.26
N VAL A 114 1.14 5.52 16.10
CA VAL A 114 1.23 6.20 14.80
C VAL A 114 0.06 7.18 14.64
N CYS A 115 -1.16 6.80 15.05
CA CYS A 115 -2.33 7.68 15.01
C CYS A 115 -2.14 8.93 15.90
N CYS A 116 -1.56 8.78 17.10
CA CYS A 116 -1.26 9.91 17.99
C CYS A 116 -0.21 10.87 17.41
N ILE A 117 0.77 10.36 16.67
CA ILE A 117 1.79 11.17 15.98
C ILE A 117 1.16 11.93 14.78
N ASN A 118 0.07 11.39 14.22
CA ASN A 118 -0.63 11.90 13.05
C ASN A 118 0.30 12.22 11.86
N PRO A 119 1.15 11.27 11.42
CA PRO A 119 1.94 11.47 10.22
C PRO A 119 1.05 11.52 8.98
N ASN A 120 1.47 12.30 7.99
CA ASN A 120 0.78 12.38 6.71
C ASN A 120 0.77 11.01 6.01
N ALA A 121 -0.42 10.46 5.76
CA ALA A 121 -0.60 9.12 5.20
C ALA A 121 0.00 8.97 3.79
N ILE A 122 -0.09 10.02 2.95
CA ILE A 122 0.49 10.01 1.60
C ILE A 122 2.01 9.93 1.68
N SER A 123 2.61 10.67 2.61
CA SER A 123 4.04 10.64 2.84
C SER A 123 4.51 9.27 3.33
N MET A 124 3.75 8.59 4.20
CA MET A 124 4.05 7.21 4.61
C MET A 124 3.95 6.20 3.45
N ILE A 125 2.91 6.33 2.61
CA ILE A 125 2.75 5.46 1.43
C ILE A 125 3.96 5.65 0.50
N TYR A 126 4.35 6.89 0.25
CA TYR A 126 5.49 7.19 -0.60
C TYR A 126 6.81 6.67 0.01
N ALA A 127 7.10 7.02 1.27
CA ALA A 127 8.38 6.76 1.91
C ALA A 127 8.61 5.30 2.36
N ILE A 128 7.54 4.54 2.61
CA ILE A 128 7.66 3.16 3.14
C ILE A 128 7.04 2.16 2.18
N SER A 129 5.80 2.39 1.75
CA SER A 129 5.08 1.43 0.90
C SER A 129 5.66 1.36 -0.51
N GLY A 130 6.04 2.50 -1.10
CA GLY A 130 6.64 2.59 -2.43
C GLY A 130 7.85 1.65 -2.61
N PRO A 131 8.90 1.77 -1.78
CA PRO A 131 10.06 0.87 -1.82
C PRO A 131 9.71 -0.57 -1.56
N LEU A 132 8.89 -0.84 -0.54
CA LEU A 132 8.52 -2.20 -0.17
C LEU A 132 7.79 -2.91 -1.31
N ILE A 133 6.85 -2.22 -1.96
CA ILE A 133 6.14 -2.74 -3.13
C ILE A 133 7.11 -2.97 -4.29
N ALA A 134 8.00 -2.03 -4.59
CA ALA A 134 8.99 -2.20 -5.65
C ALA A 134 9.93 -3.38 -5.38
N MET A 135 10.36 -3.55 -4.13
CA MET A 135 11.20 -4.67 -3.71
C MET A 135 10.46 -6.01 -3.83
N ILE A 136 9.22 -6.11 -3.34
CA ILE A 136 8.46 -7.37 -3.32
C ILE A 136 7.93 -7.73 -4.71
N LEU A 137 7.46 -6.77 -5.51
CA LEU A 137 6.82 -7.04 -6.79
C LEU A 137 7.80 -7.08 -7.97
N PHE A 138 8.88 -6.29 -7.94
CA PHE A 138 9.83 -6.24 -9.06
C PHE A 138 11.16 -6.94 -8.75
N ILE A 139 11.81 -6.59 -7.64
CA ILE A 139 13.18 -7.04 -7.37
C ILE A 139 13.22 -8.49 -6.87
N MET A 140 12.45 -8.84 -5.85
CA MET A 140 12.43 -10.17 -5.24
C MET A 140 12.13 -11.30 -6.25
N PRO A 141 11.07 -11.24 -7.07
CA PRO A 141 10.77 -12.31 -8.02
C PRO A 141 11.83 -12.42 -9.12
N THR A 142 12.36 -11.29 -9.61
CA THR A 142 13.38 -11.30 -10.66
C THR A 142 14.69 -11.86 -10.14
N LEU A 143 15.18 -11.39 -8.99
CA LEU A 143 16.38 -11.93 -8.33
C LEU A 143 16.24 -13.42 -8.01
N SER A 144 15.05 -13.87 -7.62
CA SER A 144 14.78 -15.29 -7.35
C SER A 144 15.04 -16.17 -8.59
N THR A 145 14.79 -15.69 -9.80
CA THR A 145 15.14 -16.42 -11.04
C THR A 145 16.65 -16.53 -11.30
N TYR A 146 17.46 -15.65 -10.70
CA TYR A 146 18.91 -15.69 -10.79
C TYR A 146 19.55 -16.50 -9.67
N LEU A 147 19.07 -16.34 -8.43
CA LEU A 147 19.61 -16.94 -7.22
C LEU A 147 19.17 -18.40 -7.02
N ILE A 148 17.92 -18.74 -7.32
CA ILE A 148 17.37 -20.07 -7.04
C ILE A 148 17.58 -21.00 -8.24
N PRO A 149 18.31 -22.12 -8.10
CA PRO A 149 18.61 -23.05 -9.20
C PRO A 149 17.36 -23.56 -9.94
N ALA A 150 16.28 -23.82 -9.21
CA ALA A 150 15.01 -24.30 -9.75
C ALA A 150 14.29 -23.29 -10.67
N LEU A 151 14.58 -21.99 -10.52
CA LEU A 151 13.93 -20.92 -11.28
C LEU A 151 14.77 -20.42 -12.46
N LYS A 152 16.00 -20.94 -12.63
CA LYS A 152 16.89 -20.58 -13.75
C LYS A 152 16.28 -20.80 -15.15
N PRO A 153 15.45 -21.83 -15.41
CA PRO A 153 14.83 -22.01 -16.73
C PRO A 153 13.87 -20.89 -17.13
N TRP A 154 13.34 -20.13 -16.16
CA TRP A 154 12.36 -19.05 -16.37
C TRP A 154 13.00 -17.68 -16.55
N ARG A 155 14.32 -17.63 -16.77
CA ARG A 155 15.05 -16.40 -17.04
C ARG A 155 14.65 -15.87 -18.42
N SER A 156 14.31 -14.59 -18.46
CA SER A 156 13.93 -13.88 -19.68
C SER A 156 14.52 -12.47 -19.66
N ILE A 157 14.69 -11.88 -20.84
CA ILE A 157 15.03 -10.45 -21.01
C ILE A 157 13.99 -9.58 -20.29
N GLY A 158 12.72 -10.01 -20.26
CA GLY A 158 11.67 -9.31 -19.52
C GLY A 158 11.93 -9.23 -18.00
N ASN A 159 12.60 -10.23 -17.41
CA ASN A 159 12.96 -10.22 -16.00
C ASN A 159 14.05 -9.18 -15.73
N LEU A 160 15.00 -9.01 -16.67
CA LEU A 160 16.04 -7.99 -16.57
C LEU A 160 15.44 -6.57 -16.65
N ILE A 161 14.50 -6.35 -17.58
CA ILE A 161 13.78 -5.06 -17.68
C ILE A 161 13.01 -4.77 -16.39
N THR A 162 12.29 -5.76 -15.87
CA THR A 162 11.54 -5.62 -14.61
C THR A 162 12.45 -5.30 -13.43
N LEU A 163 13.64 -5.91 -13.38
CA LEU A 163 14.65 -5.62 -12.36
C LEU A 163 15.16 -4.18 -12.46
N ILE A 164 15.48 -3.70 -13.68
CA ILE A 164 15.93 -2.32 -13.90
C ILE A 164 14.85 -1.32 -13.49
N VAL A 165 13.60 -1.55 -13.88
CA VAL A 165 12.46 -0.70 -13.49
C VAL A 165 12.29 -0.71 -11.97
N GLY A 166 12.38 -1.87 -11.32
CA GLY A 166 12.30 -1.98 -9.86
C GLY A 166 13.39 -1.20 -9.15
N ILE A 167 14.64 -1.27 -9.63
CA ILE A 167 15.76 -0.49 -9.09
C ILE A 167 15.51 1.00 -9.28
N LEU A 168 15.08 1.43 -10.47
CA LEU A 168 14.75 2.83 -10.73
C LEU A 168 13.65 3.34 -9.79
N CYS A 169 12.59 2.56 -9.56
CA CYS A 169 11.52 2.91 -8.63
C CYS A 169 12.03 3.12 -7.19
N VAL A 170 12.96 2.28 -6.73
CA VAL A 170 13.58 2.46 -5.41
C VAL A 170 14.54 3.66 -5.39
N SER A 171 15.28 3.89 -6.48
CA SER A 171 16.21 5.01 -6.60
C SER A 171 15.52 6.37 -6.51
N VAL A 172 14.30 6.51 -7.05
CA VAL A 172 13.53 7.77 -6.99
C VAL A 172 13.41 8.31 -5.57
N MET A 173 13.28 7.43 -4.58
CA MET A 173 13.21 7.78 -3.16
C MET A 173 14.41 8.56 -2.62
N PHE A 174 15.59 8.33 -3.20
CA PHE A 174 16.83 8.96 -2.77
C PHE A 174 17.10 10.28 -3.49
N PHE A 175 16.39 10.53 -4.60
CA PHE A 175 16.55 11.72 -5.44
C PHE A 175 15.34 12.68 -5.38
N SER A 176 14.25 12.28 -4.72
CA SER A 176 13.03 13.05 -4.47
C SER A 176 13.05 13.75 -3.11
#